data_AF-E4TIV9-F1
#
_entry.id   AF-E4TIV9-F1
#
_cell.length_a   1.000
_cell.length_b   1.000
_cell.length_c   1.000
_cell.angle_alpha   90.00
_cell.angle_beta   90.00
_cell.angle_gamma   90.00
#
_symmetry.space_group_name_H-M   'P 1'
#
loop_
_entity.id
_entity.type
_entity.pdbx_description
1 polymer ?
#
loop_
_entity_poly.entity_id
_entity_poly.type
_entity_poly.pdbx_seq_one_letter_code
_entity_poly.pdbx_strand_id
1 'polypeptide(L)'
;MEKFKNYVLIACGFLLVIFIVLLIKQYNYYKDGQSFEKSGLYIKAVDSYAMVVYMHIPFSIYEGKSIDNILKLADKYSDNVTFSLYCYERLRSSIYGTRWFYTPHKDVLNQIEPEIARIKTRLLIKDGYKKSDNETFRELMGIMTADLSPDPLLSFVSILLFFNFIFITIFAINKSSREKKFSVKTFALYSPLIVFSWILWIITLYKA
;
A
#
# COMPACT_ATOMS: atom_id res chain seq x y z
N MET A 1 9.70 30.94 -20.34
CA MET A 1 10.71 30.16 -19.59
C MET A 1 10.69 30.47 -18.10
N GLU A 2 10.64 31.75 -17.71
CA GLU A 2 10.61 32.20 -16.30
C GLU A 2 9.40 31.68 -15.50
N LYS A 3 8.18 31.75 -16.08
CA LYS A 3 6.97 31.18 -15.44
C LYS A 3 7.09 29.68 -15.14
N PHE A 4 7.68 28.92 -16.07
CA PHE A 4 7.91 27.48 -15.89
C PHE A 4 8.87 27.20 -14.73
N LYS A 5 9.97 27.96 -14.63
CA LYS A 5 10.92 27.89 -13.51
C LYS A 5 10.24 28.16 -12.16
N ASN A 6 9.34 29.15 -12.10
CA ASN A 6 8.59 29.46 -10.88
C ASN A 6 7.64 28.31 -10.48
N TYR A 7 6.94 27.68 -11.41
CA TYR A 7 6.11 26.51 -11.11
C TYR A 7 6.92 25.32 -10.59
N VAL A 8 8.08 25.05 -11.18
CA VAL A 8 8.99 23.99 -10.70
C VAL A 8 9.47 24.29 -9.29
N LEU A 9 9.89 25.52 -9.00
CA LEU A 9 10.32 25.93 -7.66
C LEU A 9 9.21 25.75 -6.61
N ILE A 10 7.98 26.16 -6.94
CA ILE A 10 6.82 25.99 -6.06
C ILE A 10 6.54 24.51 -5.82
N ALA A 11 6.55 23.68 -6.87
CA ALA A 11 6.33 22.25 -6.76
C ALA A 11 7.41 21.57 -5.90
N CYS A 12 8.69 21.90 -6.11
CA CYS A 12 9.79 21.40 -5.31
C CYS A 12 9.67 21.84 -3.83
N GLY A 13 9.32 23.10 -3.58
CA GLY A 13 9.09 23.60 -2.22
C GLY A 13 7.94 22.86 -1.53
N PHE A 14 6.84 22.60 -2.25
CA PHE A 14 5.72 21.83 -1.74
C PHE A 14 6.10 20.38 -1.40
N LEU A 15 6.81 19.69 -2.29
CA LEU A 15 7.32 18.34 -2.05
C LEU A 15 8.29 18.29 -0.87
N LEU A 16 9.15 19.29 -0.73
CA LEU A 16 10.06 19.41 0.41
C LEU A 16 9.30 19.56 1.73
N VAL A 17 8.25 20.38 1.77
CA VAL A 17 7.40 20.53 2.96
C VAL A 17 6.73 19.20 3.33
N ILE A 18 6.17 18.48 2.35
CA ILE A 18 5.58 17.15 2.58
C ILE A 18 6.62 16.19 3.16
N PHE A 19 7.82 16.16 2.57
CA PHE A 19 8.91 15.31 3.02
C PHE A 19 9.33 15.61 4.46
N ILE A 20 9.48 16.89 4.82
CA ILE A 20 9.80 17.32 6.19
C ILE A 20 8.70 16.91 7.18
N VAL A 21 7.43 17.10 6.82
CA VAL A 21 6.30 16.71 7.68
C VAL A 21 6.28 15.19 7.91
N LEU A 22 6.57 14.39 6.87
CA LEU A 22 6.67 12.94 7.00
C LEU A 22 7.81 12.52 7.92
N LEU A 23 9.00 13.14 7.79
CA LEU A 23 10.13 12.89 8.68
C LEU A 23 9.81 13.21 10.14
N ILE A 24 9.16 14.35 10.41
CA ILE A 24 8.76 14.73 11.77
C ILE A 24 7.77 13.72 12.34
N LYS A 25 6.76 13.32 11.55
CA LYS A 25 5.79 12.30 11.97
C LYS A 25 6.46 10.96 12.25
N GLN A 26 7.33 10.51 11.35
CA GLN A 26 8.05 9.25 11.50
C GLN A 26 8.91 9.25 12.77
N TYR A 27 9.60 10.35 13.05
CA TYR A 27 10.37 10.52 14.29
C TYR A 27 9.46 10.48 15.53
N ASN A 28 8.32 11.19 15.51
CA ASN A 28 7.39 11.20 16.64
C ASN A 28 6.84 9.80 16.94
N TYR A 29 6.39 9.06 15.92
CA TYR A 29 5.94 7.67 16.10
C TYR A 29 7.04 6.77 16.66
N TYR A 30 8.29 6.94 16.22
CA TYR A 30 9.41 6.19 16.78
C TYR A 30 9.59 6.50 18.28
N LYS A 31 9.51 7.78 18.67
CA LYS A 31 9.63 8.20 20.08
C LYS A 31 8.45 7.73 20.92
N ASP A 32 7.24 7.75 20.38
CA ASP A 32 6.03 7.22 21.03
C ASP A 32 6.17 5.72 21.25
N GLY A 33 6.69 4.97 20.26
CA GLY A 33 7.00 3.56 20.39
C GLY A 33 7.95 3.28 21.56
N GLN A 34 9.06 4.04 21.63
CA GLN A 34 10.01 3.94 22.75
C GLN A 34 9.37 4.28 24.10
N SER A 35 8.48 5.28 24.13
CA SER A 35 7.81 5.68 25.37
C SER A 35 6.82 4.61 25.83
N PHE A 36 5.98 4.09 24.93
CA PHE A 36 5.02 3.03 25.25
C PHE A 36 5.72 1.74 25.68
N GLU A 37 6.85 1.38 25.06
CA GLU A 37 7.64 0.22 25.44
C GLU A 37 8.18 0.35 26.88
N LYS A 38 8.72 1.53 27.23
CA LYS A 38 9.19 1.81 28.61
C LYS A 38 8.06 1.78 29.64
N SER A 39 6.85 2.16 29.24
CA SER A 39 5.66 2.11 30.09
C SER A 39 4.98 0.74 30.12
N GLY A 40 5.53 -0.28 29.46
CA GLY A 40 4.95 -1.63 29.41
C GLY A 40 3.71 -1.76 28.52
N LEU A 41 3.38 -0.75 27.73
CA LEU A 41 2.23 -0.72 26.81
C LEU A 41 2.63 -1.32 25.46
N TYR A 42 3.01 -2.60 25.44
CA TYR A 42 3.70 -3.22 24.30
C TYR A 42 2.90 -3.24 23.00
N ILE A 43 1.57 -3.42 23.04
CA ILE A 43 0.73 -3.36 21.83
C ILE A 43 0.83 -1.98 21.18
N LYS A 44 0.70 -0.91 21.98
CA LYS A 44 0.84 0.47 21.47
C LYS A 44 2.25 0.75 20.97
N ALA A 45 3.26 0.18 21.62
CA ALA A 45 4.64 0.30 21.16
C ALA A 45 4.83 -0.30 19.76
N VAL A 46 4.34 -1.54 19.56
CA VAL A 46 4.36 -2.22 18.26
C VAL A 46 3.59 -1.44 17.20
N ASP A 47 2.39 -0.94 17.52
CA ASP A 47 1.62 -0.11 16.58
C ASP A 47 2.37 1.15 16.16
N SER A 48 3.00 1.85 17.12
CA SER A 48 3.80 3.05 16.83
C SER A 48 5.02 2.73 15.97
N TYR A 49 5.79 1.69 16.30
CA TYR A 49 6.90 1.24 15.45
C TYR A 49 6.43 0.81 14.06
N ALA A 50 5.28 0.14 13.97
CA ALA A 50 4.71 -0.30 12.70
C ALA A 50 4.26 0.90 11.84
N MET A 51 3.80 1.99 12.44
CA MET A 51 3.50 3.23 11.71
C MET A 51 4.77 3.89 11.14
N VAL A 52 5.92 3.79 11.83
CA VAL A 52 7.21 4.25 11.29
C VAL A 52 7.54 3.52 9.99
N VAL A 53 7.38 2.20 9.96
CA VAL A 53 7.62 1.36 8.78
C VAL A 53 6.61 1.65 7.67
N TYR A 54 5.33 1.82 8.02
CA TYR A 54 4.28 2.15 7.07
C TYR A 54 4.48 3.52 6.40
N MET A 55 5.06 4.48 7.11
CA MET A 55 5.43 5.78 6.56
C MET A 55 6.80 5.69 5.88
N HIS A 56 6.93 4.83 4.87
CA HIS A 56 8.22 4.58 4.24
C HIS A 56 8.85 5.86 3.68
N ILE A 57 10.08 6.13 4.11
CA ILE A 57 10.95 7.20 3.65
C ILE A 57 12.29 6.55 3.26
N PRO A 58 12.70 6.63 1.99
CA PRO A 58 13.97 6.07 1.54
C PRO A 58 15.13 6.50 2.44
N PHE A 59 15.96 5.53 2.84
CA PHE A 59 17.14 5.72 3.70
C PHE A 59 16.84 6.20 5.13
N SER A 60 15.59 6.12 5.60
CA SER A 60 15.28 6.43 6.99
C SER A 60 15.91 5.41 7.95
N ILE A 61 16.70 5.91 8.90
CA ILE A 61 17.27 5.10 9.97
C ILE A 61 16.23 4.60 10.97
N TYR A 62 15.04 5.21 11.01
CA TYR A 62 14.01 4.87 11.99
C TYR A 62 13.27 3.59 11.60
N GLU A 63 13.16 3.29 10.31
CA GLU A 63 12.51 2.07 9.84
C GLU A 63 13.24 0.82 10.32
N GLY A 64 14.55 0.72 10.05
CA GLY A 64 15.36 -0.41 10.50
C GLY A 64 15.29 -0.59 12.01
N LYS A 65 15.40 0.52 12.78
CA LYS A 65 15.28 0.47 14.24
C LYS A 65 13.89 0.02 14.71
N SER A 66 12.82 0.47 14.07
CA SER A 66 11.45 0.05 14.39
C SER A 66 11.23 -1.43 14.08
N ILE A 67 11.74 -1.92 12.94
CA ILE A 67 11.71 -3.34 12.58
C ILE A 67 12.43 -4.15 13.67
N ASP A 68 13.66 -3.79 14.01
CA ASP A 68 14.44 -4.46 15.04
C ASP A 68 13.72 -4.47 16.39
N ASN A 69 13.09 -3.36 16.79
CA ASN A 69 12.36 -3.28 18.05
C ASN A 69 11.10 -4.16 18.04
N ILE A 70 10.36 -4.24 16.94
CA ILE A 70 9.20 -5.13 16.83
C ILE A 70 9.66 -6.59 16.90
N LEU A 71 10.72 -6.97 16.19
CA LEU A 71 11.26 -8.34 16.23
C LEU A 71 11.75 -8.70 17.63
N LYS A 72 12.49 -7.80 18.30
CA LYS A 72 12.90 -8.00 19.71
C LYS A 72 11.72 -8.19 20.65
N LEU A 73 10.62 -7.46 20.45
CA LEU A 73 9.41 -7.63 21.26
C LEU A 73 8.73 -8.97 20.96
N ALA A 74 8.69 -9.40 19.70
CA ALA A 74 8.16 -10.71 19.32
C ALA A 74 8.96 -11.85 19.95
N ASP A 75 10.29 -11.75 19.96
CA ASP A 75 11.20 -12.74 20.53
C ASP A 75 11.16 -12.74 22.06
N LYS A 76 11.17 -11.55 22.69
CA LYS A 76 11.10 -11.41 24.15
C LYS A 76 9.82 -12.05 24.74
N TYR A 77 8.74 -12.03 23.98
CA TYR A 77 7.44 -12.56 24.37
C TYR A 77 7.04 -13.76 23.53
N SER A 78 8.01 -14.58 23.08
CA SER A 78 7.78 -15.77 22.25
C SER A 78 6.80 -16.76 22.88
N ASP A 79 6.77 -16.86 24.21
CA ASP A 79 5.85 -17.74 24.95
C ASP A 79 4.39 -17.25 24.87
N ASN A 80 4.19 -15.94 24.68
CA ASN A 80 2.89 -15.36 24.39
C ASN A 80 2.63 -15.40 22.88
N VAL A 81 2.21 -16.58 22.41
CA VAL A 81 1.97 -16.87 20.99
C VAL A 81 1.09 -15.81 20.30
N THR A 82 0.02 -15.35 20.97
CA THR A 82 -0.89 -14.34 20.41
C THR A 82 -0.20 -12.99 20.21
N PHE A 83 0.61 -12.56 21.18
CA PHE A 83 1.33 -11.30 21.07
C PHE A 83 2.46 -11.38 20.04
N SER A 84 3.22 -12.48 20.01
CA SER A 84 4.27 -12.70 19.01
C SER A 84 3.68 -12.72 17.58
N LEU A 85 2.56 -13.42 17.37
CA LEU A 85 1.83 -13.39 16.10
C LEU A 85 1.41 -11.97 15.72
N TYR A 86 0.85 -11.21 16.67
CA TYR A 86 0.45 -9.83 16.43
C TYR A 86 1.63 -8.96 15.99
N CYS A 87 2.81 -9.08 16.61
CA CYS A 87 4.01 -8.36 16.19
C CYS A 87 4.37 -8.64 14.73
N TYR A 88 4.46 -9.91 14.34
CA TYR A 88 4.84 -10.29 12.98
C TYR A 88 3.77 -9.87 11.97
N GLU A 89 2.49 -10.07 12.25
CA GLU A 89 1.41 -9.67 11.35
C GLU A 89 1.33 -8.15 11.18
N ARG A 90 1.54 -7.40 12.26
CA ARG A 90 1.52 -5.95 12.23
C ARG A 90 2.68 -5.42 11.39
N LEU A 91 3.88 -5.98 11.57
CA LEU A 91 5.05 -5.66 10.76
C LEU A 91 4.84 -6.02 9.29
N ARG A 92 4.38 -7.23 8.99
CA ARG A 92 4.03 -7.68 7.64
C ARG A 92 3.07 -6.71 6.96
N SER A 93 2.00 -6.33 7.66
CA SER A 93 0.97 -5.42 7.14
C SER A 93 1.54 -4.03 6.87
N SER A 94 2.41 -3.52 7.74
CA SER A 94 3.07 -2.23 7.51
C SER A 94 4.02 -2.25 6.31
N ILE A 95 4.79 -3.33 6.12
CA ILE A 95 5.67 -3.47 4.96
C ILE A 95 4.82 -3.56 3.67
N TYR A 96 3.82 -4.44 3.61
CA TYR A 96 2.95 -4.51 2.43
C TYR A 96 2.15 -3.21 2.19
N GLY A 97 1.82 -2.46 3.23
CA GLY A 97 1.16 -1.16 3.10
C GLY A 97 2.00 -0.09 2.40
N THR A 98 3.31 -0.29 2.29
CA THR A 98 4.23 0.58 1.55
C THR A 98 4.50 0.11 0.12
N ARG A 99 3.96 -1.06 -0.26
CA ARG A 99 4.16 -1.63 -1.58
C ARG A 99 3.53 -0.74 -2.63
N TRP A 100 4.35 -0.34 -3.59
CA TRP A 100 3.88 0.32 -4.81
C TRP A 100 4.48 -0.41 -6.01
N PHE A 101 5.52 0.13 -6.63
CA PHE A 101 6.27 -0.55 -7.69
C PHE A 101 7.28 -1.58 -7.16
N TYR A 102 7.76 -1.39 -5.92
CA TYR A 102 8.62 -2.34 -5.22
C TYR A 102 8.11 -2.49 -3.78
N THR A 103 8.56 -3.57 -3.13
CA THR A 103 8.28 -3.80 -1.70
C THR A 103 9.57 -3.53 -0.93
N PRO A 104 9.66 -2.46 -0.13
CA PRO A 104 10.81 -2.27 0.75
C PRO A 104 10.87 -3.40 1.79
N HIS A 105 12.07 -3.69 2.32
CA HIS A 105 12.26 -4.69 3.39
C HIS A 105 11.73 -6.10 3.05
N LYS A 106 11.83 -6.52 1.78
CA LYS A 106 11.39 -7.86 1.33
C LYS A 106 12.14 -9.00 2.03
N ASP A 107 13.39 -8.77 2.39
CA ASP A 107 14.21 -9.67 3.20
C ASP A 107 13.58 -9.93 4.58
N VAL A 108 13.02 -8.90 5.22
CA VAL A 108 12.31 -9.03 6.50
C VAL A 108 11.01 -9.84 6.32
N LEU A 109 10.28 -9.62 5.22
CA LEU A 109 9.10 -10.45 4.90
C LEU A 109 9.45 -11.94 4.79
N ASN A 110 10.54 -12.26 4.08
CA ASN A 110 11.01 -13.64 3.93
C ASN A 110 11.37 -14.31 5.28
N GLN A 111 11.73 -13.51 6.29
CA GLN A 111 12.01 -14.00 7.64
C GLN A 111 10.72 -14.22 8.46
N ILE A 112 9.79 -13.26 8.44
CA ILE A 112 8.63 -13.28 9.34
C ILE A 112 7.45 -14.11 8.82
N GLU A 113 7.27 -14.24 7.50
CA GLU A 113 6.14 -15.00 6.94
C GLU A 113 6.15 -16.49 7.32
N PRO A 114 7.29 -17.20 7.29
CA PRO A 114 7.36 -18.55 7.82
C PRO A 114 6.99 -18.65 9.31
N GLU A 115 7.38 -17.69 10.15
CA GLU A 115 7.03 -17.70 11.57
C GLU A 115 5.53 -17.50 11.79
N ILE A 116 4.91 -16.56 11.07
CA ILE A 116 3.45 -16.36 11.07
C ILE A 116 2.75 -17.67 10.66
N ALA A 117 3.19 -18.29 9.56
CA ALA A 117 2.58 -19.52 9.06
C ALA A 117 2.73 -20.68 10.06
N ARG A 118 3.88 -20.83 10.73
CA ARG A 118 4.08 -21.83 11.79
C ARG A 118 3.17 -21.59 12.98
N ILE A 119 3.08 -20.34 13.46
CA ILE A 119 2.23 -20.01 14.60
C ILE A 119 0.75 -20.28 14.26
N LYS A 120 0.28 -19.80 13.11
CA LYS A 120 -1.10 -20.03 12.65
C LYS A 120 -1.41 -21.52 12.45
N THR A 121 -0.46 -22.29 11.92
CA THR A 121 -0.60 -23.75 11.78
C THR A 121 -0.87 -24.41 13.13
N ARG A 122 -0.05 -24.09 14.14
CA ARG A 122 -0.22 -24.63 15.50
C ARG A 122 -1.57 -24.25 16.11
N LEU A 123 -2.00 -23.01 15.93
CA LEU A 123 -3.29 -22.54 16.42
C LEU A 123 -4.46 -23.26 15.73
N LEU A 124 -4.45 -23.38 14.40
CA LEU A 124 -5.50 -24.06 13.64
C LEU A 124 -5.63 -25.54 14.02
N ILE A 125 -4.52 -26.24 14.16
CA ILE A 125 -4.53 -27.66 14.55
C ILE A 125 -5.05 -27.82 15.97
N LYS A 126 -4.63 -26.94 16.90
CA LYS A 126 -5.16 -26.91 18.26
C LYS A 126 -6.68 -26.67 18.28
N ASP A 127 -7.19 -25.87 17.35
CA ASP A 127 -8.62 -25.58 17.17
C ASP A 127 -9.38 -26.68 16.40
N GLY A 128 -8.75 -27.82 16.12
CA GLY A 128 -9.39 -29.00 15.51
C GLY A 128 -9.35 -29.04 13.99
N TYR A 129 -8.48 -28.26 13.34
CA TYR A 129 -8.26 -28.35 11.90
C TYR A 129 -7.67 -29.71 11.53
N LYS A 130 -8.28 -30.38 10.54
CA LYS A 130 -8.05 -31.81 10.27
C LYS A 130 -6.84 -32.13 9.38
N LYS A 131 -6.21 -31.12 8.77
CA LYS A 131 -5.04 -31.33 7.90
C LYS A 131 -3.77 -31.48 8.75
N SER A 132 -2.76 -32.13 8.18
CA SER A 132 -1.45 -32.22 8.84
C SER A 132 -0.76 -30.85 8.97
N ASP A 133 0.18 -30.72 9.91
CA ASP A 133 1.03 -29.52 10.09
C ASP A 133 1.67 -29.08 8.77
N ASN A 134 2.25 -30.02 8.04
CA ASN A 134 2.96 -29.73 6.79
C ASN A 134 2.03 -29.29 5.65
N GLU A 135 0.79 -29.79 5.61
CA GLU A 135 -0.20 -29.36 4.63
C GLU A 135 -0.74 -27.97 4.97
N THR A 136 -1.10 -27.75 6.23
CA THR A 136 -1.62 -26.47 6.74
C THR A 136 -0.58 -25.37 6.56
N PHE A 137 0.68 -25.64 6.89
CA PHE A 137 1.77 -24.69 6.70
C PHE A 137 1.96 -24.34 5.21
N ARG A 138 1.97 -25.34 4.31
CA ARG A 138 2.12 -25.09 2.87
C ARG A 138 0.96 -24.29 2.29
N GLU A 139 -0.26 -24.57 2.75
CA GLU A 139 -1.45 -23.82 2.34
C GLU A 139 -1.37 -22.36 2.80
N LEU A 140 -1.04 -22.12 4.07
CA LEU A 140 -0.87 -20.76 4.61
C LEU A 140 0.25 -20.00 3.90
N MET A 141 1.40 -20.65 3.68
CA MET A 141 2.50 -20.04 2.93
C MET A 141 2.08 -19.75 1.49
N GLY A 142 1.34 -20.64 0.83
CA GLY A 142 0.81 -20.43 -0.50
C GLY A 142 -0.11 -19.21 -0.58
N ILE A 143 -1.00 -19.04 0.40
CA ILE A 143 -1.88 -17.86 0.49
C ILE A 143 -1.08 -16.58 0.75
N MET A 144 -0.10 -16.63 1.66
CA MET A 144 0.65 -15.44 2.07
C MET A 144 1.63 -14.94 1.01
N THR A 145 2.18 -15.84 0.19
CA THR A 145 3.15 -15.55 -0.86
C THR A 145 2.52 -15.38 -2.25
N ALA A 146 1.24 -15.72 -2.41
CA ALA A 146 0.51 -15.46 -3.64
C ALA A 146 0.48 -13.96 -3.93
N ASP A 147 1.04 -13.58 -5.08
CA ASP A 147 0.98 -12.20 -5.54
C ASP A 147 -0.38 -11.90 -6.16
N LEU A 148 -1.31 -11.41 -5.32
CA LEU A 148 -2.65 -10.99 -5.73
C LEU A 148 -2.71 -9.48 -6.02
N SER A 149 -1.57 -8.77 -6.02
CA SER A 149 -1.59 -7.33 -6.27
C SER A 149 -1.83 -7.05 -7.75
N PRO A 150 -2.66 -6.02 -8.07
CA PRO A 150 -2.82 -5.57 -9.44
C PRO A 150 -1.48 -5.19 -10.08
N ASP A 151 -1.35 -5.39 -11.39
CA ASP A 151 -0.19 -4.94 -12.14
C ASP A 151 -0.08 -3.40 -12.04
N PRO A 152 1.02 -2.84 -11.52
CA PRO A 152 1.14 -1.39 -11.32
C PRO A 152 1.08 -0.58 -12.62
N LEU A 153 1.62 -1.11 -13.72
CA LEU A 153 1.62 -0.44 -15.01
C LEU A 153 0.21 -0.43 -15.60
N LEU A 154 -0.49 -1.56 -15.57
CA LEU A 154 -1.89 -1.64 -16.05
C LEU A 154 -2.81 -0.78 -15.18
N SER A 155 -2.60 -0.76 -13.87
CA SER A 155 -3.33 0.13 -12.94
C SER A 155 -3.12 1.61 -13.31
N PHE A 156 -1.89 2.02 -13.58
CA PHE A 156 -1.58 3.39 -14.00
C PHE A 156 -2.19 3.74 -15.37
N VAL A 157 -2.07 2.84 -16.35
CA VAL A 157 -2.68 3.02 -17.68
C VAL A 157 -4.20 3.12 -17.57
N SER A 158 -4.83 2.33 -16.71
CA SER A 158 -6.27 2.38 -16.44
C SER A 158 -6.70 3.78 -15.95
N ILE A 159 -5.93 4.40 -15.05
CA ILE A 159 -6.19 5.77 -14.57
C ILE A 159 -6.10 6.79 -15.73
N LEU A 160 -5.08 6.70 -16.58
CA LEU A 160 -4.94 7.60 -17.73
C LEU A 160 -6.10 7.45 -18.72
N LEU A 161 -6.51 6.20 -19.01
CA LEU A 161 -7.64 5.90 -19.89
C LEU A 161 -8.97 6.41 -19.33
N PHE A 162 -9.16 6.35 -18.01
CA PHE A 162 -10.32 6.93 -17.34
C PHE A 162 -10.40 8.45 -17.56
N PHE A 163 -9.29 9.17 -17.33
CA PHE A 163 -9.24 10.61 -17.59
C PHE A 163 -9.42 10.95 -19.07
N ASN A 164 -8.86 10.15 -19.97
CA ASN A 164 -9.08 10.30 -21.42
C ASN A 164 -10.56 10.15 -21.78
N PHE A 165 -11.25 9.13 -21.24
CA PHE A 165 -12.67 8.93 -21.42
C PHE A 165 -13.50 10.14 -20.94
N ILE A 166 -13.22 10.64 -19.73
CA ILE A 166 -13.88 11.84 -19.19
C ILE A 166 -13.63 13.05 -20.09
N PHE A 167 -12.38 13.26 -20.50
CA PHE A 167 -11.99 14.39 -21.33
C PHE A 167 -12.72 14.38 -22.68
N ILE A 168 -12.74 13.23 -23.37
CA ILE A 168 -13.46 13.07 -24.64
C ILE A 168 -14.96 13.31 -24.46
N THR A 169 -15.54 12.80 -23.37
CA THR A 169 -16.97 12.99 -23.06
C THR A 169 -17.31 14.47 -22.85
N ILE A 170 -16.55 15.17 -22.01
CA ILE A 170 -16.73 16.62 -21.76
C ILE A 170 -16.52 17.41 -23.05
N PHE A 171 -15.48 17.07 -23.82
CA PHE A 171 -15.21 17.71 -25.11
C PHE A 171 -16.37 17.54 -26.09
N ALA A 172 -16.91 16.32 -26.21
CA ALA A 172 -18.05 16.03 -27.08
C ALA A 172 -19.31 16.80 -26.65
N ILE A 173 -19.59 16.89 -25.35
CA ILE A 173 -20.71 17.67 -24.80
C ILE A 173 -20.52 19.16 -25.11
N ASN A 174 -19.35 19.72 -24.81
CA ASN A 174 -19.05 21.14 -25.06
C ASN A 174 -19.15 21.50 -26.55
N LYS A 175 -18.64 20.62 -27.42
CA LYS A 175 -18.72 20.83 -28.88
C LYS A 175 -20.16 20.74 -29.39
N SER A 176 -20.97 19.87 -28.79
CA SER A 176 -22.38 19.67 -29.16
C SER A 176 -23.30 20.79 -28.64
N SER A 177 -22.85 21.60 -27.67
CA SER A 177 -23.63 22.67 -27.02
C SER A 177 -23.24 24.09 -27.45
N ARG A 178 -22.50 24.27 -28.55
CA ARG A 178 -21.92 25.56 -28.97
C ARG A 178 -22.92 26.71 -29.26
N GLU A 179 -24.22 26.43 -29.40
CA GLU A 179 -25.24 27.44 -29.79
C GLU A 179 -26.47 27.48 -28.86
N LYS A 180 -26.31 27.16 -27.56
CA LYS A 180 -27.42 27.01 -26.59
C LYS A 180 -28.48 25.95 -26.95
N LYS A 181 -28.29 25.23 -28.05
CA LYS A 181 -29.04 24.03 -28.46
C LYS A 181 -28.05 22.88 -28.59
N PHE A 182 -28.46 21.72 -28.08
CA PHE A 182 -27.66 20.50 -28.16
C PHE A 182 -27.81 19.87 -29.55
N SER A 183 -26.72 19.77 -30.29
CA SER A 183 -26.68 19.09 -31.59
C SER A 183 -26.45 17.59 -31.40
N VAL A 184 -27.53 16.80 -31.53
CA VAL A 184 -27.46 15.33 -31.47
C VAL A 184 -26.54 14.76 -32.55
N LYS A 185 -26.53 15.36 -33.75
CA LYS A 185 -25.64 14.95 -34.86
C LYS A 185 -24.16 15.11 -34.49
N THR A 186 -23.82 16.22 -33.86
CA THR A 186 -22.45 16.49 -33.43
C THR A 186 -22.03 15.53 -32.33
N PHE A 187 -22.91 15.22 -31.37
CA PHE A 187 -22.61 14.26 -30.31
C PHE A 187 -22.46 12.83 -30.84
N ALA A 188 -23.35 12.42 -31.75
CA ALA A 188 -23.31 11.11 -32.40
C ALA A 188 -22.02 10.88 -33.20
N LEU A 189 -21.38 11.95 -33.70
CA LEU A 189 -20.07 11.83 -34.37
C LEU A 189 -18.95 11.42 -33.40
N TYR A 190 -19.00 11.87 -32.15
CA TYR A 190 -17.99 11.54 -31.13
C TYR A 190 -18.32 10.28 -30.32
N SER A 191 -19.56 9.77 -30.40
CA SER A 191 -19.97 8.61 -29.61
C SER A 191 -19.15 7.34 -29.86
N PRO A 192 -18.67 7.01 -31.07
CA PRO A 192 -17.82 5.83 -31.27
C PRO A 192 -16.49 5.94 -30.51
N LEU A 193 -15.92 7.15 -30.46
CA LEU A 193 -14.67 7.41 -29.75
C LEU A 193 -14.86 7.31 -28.22
N ILE A 194 -16.00 7.80 -27.71
CA ILE A 194 -16.38 7.65 -26.29
C ILE A 194 -16.51 6.17 -25.94
N VAL A 195 -17.26 5.40 -26.74
CA VAL A 195 -17.46 3.96 -26.52
C VAL A 195 -16.14 3.20 -26.60
N PHE A 196 -15.30 3.51 -27.60
CA PHE A 196 -13.97 2.90 -27.72
C PHE A 196 -13.08 3.18 -26.51
N SER A 197 -13.00 4.45 -26.06
CA SER A 197 -12.21 4.81 -24.88
C SER A 197 -12.73 4.13 -23.62
N TRP A 198 -14.05 3.97 -23.49
CA TRP A 198 -14.67 3.27 -22.36
C TRP A 198 -14.34 1.78 -22.37
N ILE A 199 -14.47 1.09 -23.51
CA ILE A 199 -14.12 -0.32 -23.65
C ILE A 199 -12.64 -0.54 -23.32
N LEU A 200 -11.75 0.31 -23.85
CA LEU A 200 -10.31 0.20 -23.61
C LEU A 200 -9.99 0.38 -22.11
N TRP A 201 -10.65 1.31 -21.44
CA TRP A 201 -10.54 1.48 -19.99
C TRP A 201 -10.99 0.24 -19.22
N ILE A 202 -12.17 -0.31 -19.53
CA ILE A 202 -12.69 -1.51 -18.85
C ILE A 202 -11.78 -2.72 -19.05
N ILE A 203 -11.26 -2.96 -20.26
CA ILE A 203 -10.34 -4.06 -20.53
C ILE A 203 -9.06 -3.91 -19.71
N THR A 204 -8.54 -2.68 -19.63
CA THR A 204 -7.31 -2.42 -18.86
C THR A 204 -7.56 -2.58 -17.37
N LEU A 205 -8.69 -2.12 -16.87
CA LEU A 205 -9.08 -2.28 -15.46
C LEU A 205 -9.26 -3.75 -15.08
N TYR A 206 -9.81 -4.59 -15.97
CA TYR A 206 -9.99 -6.02 -15.71
C TYR A 206 -8.67 -6.81 -15.69
N LYS A 207 -7.67 -6.34 -16.45
CA LYS A 207 -6.36 -6.97 -16.53
C LYS A 207 -5.36 -6.42 -15.51
N ALA A 208 -5.63 -5.25 -14.95
CA ALA A 208 -4.85 -4.64 -13.89
C ALA A 208 -5.02 -5.47 -12.62
#